data_AF-A0A413H8B0-F1
#
_entry.id   AF-A0A413H8B0-F1
#
_cell.length_a   1.000
_cell.length_b   1.000
_cell.length_c   1.000
_cell.angle_alpha   90.00
_cell.angle_beta   90.00
_cell.angle_gamma   90.00
#
_symmetry.space_group_name_H-M   'P 1'
#
loop_
_entity.id
_entity.type
_entity.pdbx_description
1 polymer ?
#
loop_
_entity_poly.entity_id
_entity_poly.type
_entity_poly.pdbx_seq_one_letter_code
_entity_poly.pdbx_strand_id
1 'polypeptide(L)'
;MQQCAGAGAKIQLIETYLRGVISAEENSNKLLDEAIHYIRQHKGTLSIDELKSHLGVNYKWLERNFAEAMGMTPKQYSSLQRFINAYTAFLVQKDLAGITAESGYSDTNHFIKDFKKYTGETPMRYLRTCKVTL
;
A
#
# COMPACT_ATOMS: atom_id res chain seq x y z
N MET A 1 -18.65 50.51 28.06
CA MET A 1 -18.35 49.06 28.03
C MET A 1 -18.80 48.46 26.69
N GLN A 2 -18.31 49.04 25.57
CA GLN A 2 -18.74 48.72 24.22
C GLN A 2 -17.83 47.62 23.63
N GLN A 3 -18.44 46.47 23.34
CA GLN A 3 -18.07 45.46 22.33
C GLN A 3 -16.58 45.11 22.12
N CYS A 4 -16.21 43.89 22.54
CA CYS A 4 -15.26 43.05 21.80
C CYS A 4 -15.97 41.81 21.21
N ALA A 5 -17.19 41.99 20.66
CA ALA A 5 -17.93 40.91 20.01
C ALA A 5 -17.22 40.37 18.75
N GLY A 6 -16.33 41.15 18.14
CA GLY A 6 -15.64 40.79 16.90
C GLY A 6 -14.44 39.85 17.06
N ALA A 7 -13.74 39.86 18.20
CA ALA A 7 -12.59 38.99 18.42
C ALA A 7 -13.03 37.54 18.73
N GLY A 8 -14.03 37.38 19.60
CA GLY A 8 -14.59 36.06 19.92
C GLY A 8 -15.19 35.36 18.70
N ALA A 9 -15.95 36.08 17.86
CA ALA A 9 -16.50 35.54 16.63
C ALA A 9 -15.41 35.10 15.63
N LYS A 10 -14.31 35.83 15.53
CA LYS A 10 -13.16 35.45 14.68
C LYS A 10 -12.43 34.21 15.21
N ILE A 11 -12.20 34.14 16.53
CA ILE A 11 -11.60 32.96 17.17
C ILE A 11 -12.47 31.72 16.91
N GLN A 12 -13.79 31.85 17.09
CA GLN A 12 -14.71 30.73 16.91
C GLN A 12 -14.79 30.24 15.45
N LEU A 13 -14.68 31.15 14.47
CA LEU A 13 -14.57 30.80 13.07
C LEU A 13 -13.29 30.01 12.78
N ILE A 14 -12.14 30.48 13.30
CA ILE A 14 -10.85 29.81 13.15
C ILE A 14 -10.89 28.43 13.80
N GLU A 15 -11.41 28.30 15.02
CA GLU A 15 -11.52 27.01 15.71
C GLU A 15 -12.39 26.01 14.97
N THR A 16 -13.53 26.46 14.42
CA THR A 16 -14.42 25.59 13.63
C THR A 16 -13.73 25.11 12.36
N TYR A 17 -13.04 26.02 11.66
CA TYR A 17 -12.26 25.68 10.48
C TYR A 17 -11.12 24.71 10.80
N LEU A 18 -10.29 25.01 11.82
CA LEU A 18 -9.18 24.16 12.24
C LEU A 18 -9.66 22.76 12.67
N ARG A 19 -10.77 22.66 13.39
CA ARG A 19 -11.36 21.36 13.76
C ARG A 19 -11.78 20.56 12.51
N GLY A 20 -12.37 21.22 11.52
CA GLY A 20 -12.71 20.59 10.24
C GLY A 20 -11.47 20.08 9.49
N VAL A 21 -10.40 20.88 9.45
CA VAL A 21 -9.12 20.50 8.81
C VAL A 21 -8.47 19.31 9.52
N ILE A 22 -8.33 19.36 10.84
CA ILE A 22 -7.70 18.29 11.64
C ILE A 22 -8.48 16.97 11.50
N SER A 23 -9.81 17.01 11.61
CA SER A 23 -10.63 15.81 11.45
C SER A 23 -10.57 15.23 10.03
N ALA A 24 -10.41 16.07 8.99
CA ALA A 24 -10.23 15.59 7.63
C ALA A 24 -8.88 14.89 7.44
N GLU A 25 -7.79 15.43 8.00
CA GLU A 25 -6.47 14.79 7.99
C GLU A 25 -6.48 13.45 8.74
N GLU A 26 -7.06 13.40 9.94
CA GLU A 26 -7.21 12.15 10.71
C GLU A 26 -8.00 11.09 9.95
N ASN A 27 -9.08 11.48 9.28
CA ASN A 27 -9.87 10.56 8.46
C ASN A 27 -9.09 10.09 7.22
N SER A 28 -8.31 10.96 6.59
CA SER A 28 -7.46 10.58 5.45
C SER A 28 -6.39 9.58 5.88
N ASN A 29 -5.77 9.79 7.05
CA ASN A 29 -4.80 8.86 7.63
C ASN A 29 -5.46 7.50 7.92
N LYS A 30 -6.65 7.48 8.55
CA LYS A 30 -7.38 6.22 8.81
C LYS A 30 -7.74 5.47 7.52
N LEU A 31 -8.19 6.17 6.47
CA LEU A 31 -8.51 5.54 5.18
C LEU A 31 -7.26 4.99 4.50
N LEU A 32 -6.13 5.68 4.61
CA LEU A 32 -4.86 5.20 4.06
C LEU A 32 -4.35 3.99 4.83
N ASP A 33 -4.44 4.00 6.16
CA ASP A 33 -4.10 2.87 7.01
C ASP A 33 -4.95 1.63 6.67
N GLU A 34 -6.26 1.82 6.49
CA GLU A 34 -7.17 0.77 6.03
C GLU A 34 -6.79 0.28 4.63
N ALA A 35 -6.44 1.17 3.70
CA ALA A 35 -6.00 0.78 2.37
C ALA A 35 -4.74 -0.11 2.41
N ILE A 36 -3.77 0.29 3.24
CA ILE A 36 -2.53 -0.46 3.47
C ILE A 36 -2.84 -1.82 4.10
N HIS A 37 -3.69 -1.85 5.12
CA HIS A 37 -4.13 -3.06 5.78
C HIS A 37 -4.81 -4.03 4.80
N TYR A 38 -5.75 -3.53 4.01
CA TYR A 38 -6.53 -4.32 3.06
C TYR A 38 -5.64 -4.94 1.97
N ILE A 39 -4.68 -4.18 1.43
CA ILE A 39 -3.69 -4.71 0.47
C ILE A 39 -2.86 -5.83 1.11
N ARG A 40 -2.39 -5.66 2.36
CA ARG A 40 -1.61 -6.68 3.07
C ARG A 40 -2.42 -7.93 3.35
N GLN A 41 -3.67 -7.78 3.78
CA GLN A 41 -4.58 -8.90 4.05
C GLN A 41 -4.79 -9.77 2.81
N HIS A 42 -4.89 -9.15 1.63
CA HIS A 42 -5.01 -9.85 0.35
C HIS A 42 -3.67 -10.08 -0.33
N LYS A 43 -2.55 -9.94 0.38
CA LYS A 43 -1.20 -10.24 -0.12
C LYS A 43 -0.88 -9.52 -1.46
N GLY A 44 -1.46 -8.34 -1.69
CA GLY A 44 -1.25 -7.59 -2.94
C GLY A 44 -1.85 -8.21 -4.21
N THR A 45 -2.75 -9.18 -4.10
CA THR A 45 -3.39 -9.81 -5.27
C THR A 45 -4.66 -9.10 -5.73
N LEU A 46 -5.25 -8.26 -4.88
CA LEU A 46 -6.42 -7.46 -5.21
C LEU A 46 -6.14 -6.44 -6.34
N SER A 47 -7.18 -6.10 -7.08
CA SER A 47 -7.20 -5.03 -8.06
C SER A 47 -7.41 -3.67 -7.42
N ILE A 48 -6.93 -2.62 -8.09
CA ILE A 48 -7.13 -1.24 -7.61
C ILE A 48 -8.61 -0.85 -7.57
N ASP A 49 -9.45 -1.46 -8.43
CA ASP A 49 -10.88 -1.22 -8.42
C ASP A 49 -11.57 -1.86 -7.20
N GLU A 50 -11.13 -3.05 -6.78
CA GLU A 50 -11.59 -3.66 -5.51
C GLU A 50 -11.21 -2.77 -4.32
N LEU A 51 -9.98 -2.25 -4.28
CA LEU A 51 -9.52 -1.35 -3.22
C LEU A 51 -10.37 -0.07 -3.14
N LYS A 52 -10.67 0.53 -4.29
CA LYS A 52 -11.52 1.73 -4.38
C LYS A 52 -12.93 1.46 -3.87
N SER A 53 -13.52 0.35 -4.30
CA SER A 53 -14.86 -0.07 -3.88
C SER A 53 -14.92 -0.35 -2.38
N HIS A 54 -13.90 -0.99 -1.80
CA HIS A 54 -13.80 -1.26 -0.37
C HIS A 54 -13.76 0.03 0.46
N LEU A 55 -12.98 1.00 0.01
CA LEU A 55 -12.73 2.25 0.76
C LEU A 55 -13.75 3.37 0.45
N GLY A 56 -14.54 3.24 -0.61
CA GLY A 56 -15.43 4.31 -1.08
C GLY A 56 -14.69 5.53 -1.62
N VAL A 57 -13.48 5.35 -2.18
CA VAL A 57 -12.62 6.44 -2.69
C VAL A 57 -12.34 6.31 -4.18
N ASN A 58 -11.92 7.40 -4.81
CA ASN A 58 -11.48 7.38 -6.20
C ASN A 58 -9.97 7.10 -6.32
N TYR A 59 -9.53 6.79 -7.54
CA TYR A 59 -8.11 6.49 -7.80
C TYR A 59 -7.17 7.66 -7.52
N LYS A 60 -7.58 8.91 -7.82
CA LYS A 60 -6.74 10.09 -7.57
C LYS A 60 -6.47 10.29 -6.08
N TRP A 61 -7.45 10.01 -5.23
CA TRP A 61 -7.27 10.03 -3.77
C TRP A 61 -6.23 9.01 -3.34
N LEU A 62 -6.33 7.76 -3.81
CA LEU A 62 -5.36 6.70 -3.49
C LEU A 62 -3.96 7.06 -3.97
N GLU A 63 -3.82 7.49 -5.23
CA GLU A 63 -2.54 7.83 -5.84
C GLU A 63 -1.84 8.95 -5.06
N ARG A 64 -2.57 10.03 -4.73
CA ARG A 64 -2.02 11.13 -3.93
C ARG A 64 -1.58 10.68 -2.55
N ASN A 65 -2.46 10.01 -1.78
CA ASN A 65 -2.15 9.65 -0.39
C ASN A 65 -1.02 8.62 -0.29
N PHE A 66 -0.98 7.62 -1.19
CA PHE A 66 0.14 6.68 -1.23
C PHE A 66 1.45 7.37 -1.65
N ALA A 67 1.42 8.30 -2.60
CA ALA A 67 2.60 9.04 -3.01
C ALA A 67 3.14 9.93 -1.89
N GLU A 68 2.26 10.66 -1.20
CA GLU A 68 2.63 11.55 -0.08
C GLU A 68 3.17 10.78 1.12
N ALA A 69 2.53 9.66 1.49
CA ALA A 69 2.91 8.90 2.69
C ALA A 69 4.04 7.88 2.47
N MET A 70 4.12 7.26 1.28
CA MET A 70 5.02 6.14 1.02
C MET A 70 5.95 6.35 -0.18
N GLY A 71 5.84 7.46 -0.91
CA GLY A 71 6.65 7.72 -2.10
C GLY A 71 6.39 6.76 -3.26
N MET A 72 5.24 6.07 -3.27
CA MET A 72 4.88 5.11 -4.31
C MET A 72 3.37 5.11 -4.56
N THR A 73 2.94 4.59 -5.70
CA THR A 73 1.52 4.42 -6.04
C THR A 73 0.90 3.21 -5.31
N PRO A 74 -0.44 3.15 -5.14
CA PRO A 74 -1.11 1.97 -4.57
C PRO A 74 -0.84 0.69 -5.36
N LYS A 75 -0.64 0.79 -6.68
CA LYS A 75 -0.29 -0.34 -7.55
C LYS A 75 1.12 -0.85 -7.31
N GLN A 76 2.08 0.06 -7.13
CA GLN A 76 3.46 -0.33 -6.76
C GLN A 76 3.49 -0.99 -5.39
N TYR A 77 2.75 -0.46 -4.42
CA TYR A 77 2.64 -1.06 -3.09
C TYR A 77 2.02 -2.46 -3.13
N SER A 78 0.92 -2.63 -3.86
CA SER A 78 0.29 -3.95 -4.07
C SER A 78 1.24 -4.95 -4.73
N SER A 79 1.98 -4.50 -5.74
CA SER A 79 2.98 -5.36 -6.42
C SER A 79 4.12 -5.76 -5.47
N LEU A 80 4.58 -4.84 -4.62
CA LEU A 80 5.60 -5.13 -3.60
C LEU A 80 5.09 -6.15 -2.58
N GLN A 81 3.87 -5.99 -2.07
CA GLN A 81 3.29 -6.96 -1.13
C GLN A 81 3.12 -8.34 -1.77
N ARG A 82 2.67 -8.40 -3.03
CA ARG A 82 2.60 -9.66 -3.80
C ARG A 82 3.96 -10.33 -3.89
N PHE A 83 4.99 -9.56 -4.27
CA PHE A 83 6.34 -10.06 -4.36
C PHE A 83 6.85 -10.58 -3.02
N ILE A 84 6.69 -9.83 -1.92
CA ILE A 84 7.14 -10.25 -0.58
C ILE A 84 6.50 -11.59 -0.19
N ASN A 85 5.20 -11.74 -0.38
CA ASN A 85 4.50 -12.99 -0.06
C ASN A 85 4.99 -14.17 -0.89
N ALA A 86 5.12 -13.98 -2.22
CA ALA A 86 5.62 -15.01 -3.12
C ALA A 86 7.08 -15.38 -2.82
N TYR A 87 7.92 -14.39 -2.55
CA TYR A 87 9.32 -14.55 -2.19
C TYR A 87 9.47 -15.38 -0.91
N THR A 88 8.75 -15.03 0.16
CA THR A 88 8.80 -15.77 1.43
C THR A 88 8.37 -17.22 1.25
N ALA A 89 7.31 -17.46 0.48
CA ALA A 89 6.84 -18.81 0.20
C ALA A 89 7.84 -19.60 -0.66
N PHE A 90 8.46 -18.97 -1.66
CA PHE A 90 9.50 -19.56 -2.49
C PHE A 90 10.74 -19.98 -1.70
N LEU A 91 11.17 -19.19 -0.71
CA LEU A 91 12.33 -19.55 0.12
C LEU A 91 12.11 -20.84 0.93
N VAL A 92 10.86 -21.12 1.31
CA VAL A 92 10.50 -22.32 2.07
C VAL A 92 10.29 -23.51 1.14
N GLN A 93 9.41 -23.35 0.15
CA GLN A 93 8.95 -24.48 -0.68
C GLN A 93 9.91 -24.82 -1.82
N LYS A 94 10.65 -23.83 -2.33
CA LYS A 94 11.54 -23.95 -3.49
C LYS A 94 10.84 -24.48 -4.76
N ASP A 95 9.51 -24.39 -4.81
CA ASP A 95 8.69 -24.72 -5.97
C ASP A 95 8.30 -23.43 -6.71
N LEU A 96 9.00 -23.15 -7.80
CA LEU A 96 8.75 -21.95 -8.60
C LEU A 96 7.36 -21.96 -9.25
N ALA A 97 6.90 -23.12 -9.72
CA ALA A 97 5.65 -23.24 -10.45
C ALA A 97 4.45 -23.12 -9.51
N GLY A 98 4.47 -23.85 -8.38
CA GLY A 98 3.43 -23.77 -7.35
C GLY A 98 3.28 -22.37 -6.80
N ILE A 99 4.39 -21.73 -6.41
CA ILE A 99 4.35 -20.35 -5.88
C ILE A 99 3.80 -19.35 -6.89
N THR A 100 4.15 -19.50 -8.18
CA THR A 100 3.59 -18.63 -9.22
C THR A 100 2.06 -18.75 -9.27
N ALA A 101 1.55 -19.98 -9.28
CA ALA A 101 0.11 -20.25 -9.38
C ALA A 101 -0.68 -19.73 -8.17
N GLU A 102 -0.09 -19.76 -6.98
CA GLU A 102 -0.75 -19.38 -5.73
C GLU A 102 -0.61 -17.90 -5.35
N SER A 103 0.36 -17.18 -5.94
CA SER A 103 0.72 -15.83 -5.49
C SER A 103 0.19 -14.70 -6.36
N GLY A 104 -0.81 -14.95 -7.21
CA GLY A 104 -1.43 -13.93 -8.06
C GLY A 104 -0.51 -13.40 -9.18
N TYR A 105 0.45 -14.21 -9.61
CA TYR A 105 1.22 -13.95 -10.83
C TYR A 105 0.50 -14.57 -12.05
N SER A 106 0.55 -13.87 -13.18
CA SER A 106 -0.06 -14.35 -14.44
C SER A 106 0.64 -15.58 -14.99
N ASP A 107 1.96 -15.64 -14.79
CA ASP A 107 2.85 -16.67 -15.30
C ASP A 107 4.20 -16.58 -14.58
N THR A 108 5.03 -17.61 -14.76
CA THR A 108 6.33 -17.69 -14.09
C THR A 108 7.31 -16.62 -14.57
N ASN A 109 7.19 -16.15 -15.82
CA ASN A 109 8.06 -15.08 -16.32
C ASN A 109 7.77 -13.75 -15.62
N HIS A 110 6.51 -13.46 -15.30
CA HIS A 110 6.12 -12.31 -14.51
C HIS A 110 6.76 -12.38 -13.12
N PHE A 111 6.67 -13.52 -12.43
CA PHE A 111 7.32 -13.68 -11.13
C PHE A 111 8.85 -13.53 -11.21
N ILE A 112 9.50 -14.15 -12.21
CA ILE A 112 10.96 -14.02 -12.41
C ILE A 112 11.37 -12.57 -12.65
N LYS A 113 10.58 -11.80 -13.43
CA LYS A 113 10.85 -10.38 -13.68
C LYS A 113 10.80 -9.57 -12.39
N ASP A 114 9.77 -9.77 -11.57
CA ASP A 114 9.66 -9.11 -10.27
C ASP A 114 10.77 -9.55 -9.31
N PHE A 115 11.07 -10.85 -9.27
CA PHE A 115 12.16 -11.38 -8.46
C PHE A 115 13.49 -10.72 -8.81
N LYS A 116 13.81 -10.61 -10.09
CA LYS A 116 15.02 -9.92 -10.56
C LYS A 116 14.98 -8.42 -10.28
N LYS A 117 13.82 -7.78 -10.44
CA LYS A 117 13.63 -6.36 -10.13
C LYS A 117 13.92 -6.05 -8.66
N TYR A 118 13.46 -6.90 -7.74
CA TYR A 118 13.56 -6.66 -6.30
C TYR A 118 14.83 -7.25 -5.64
N THR A 119 15.38 -8.35 -6.17
CA THR A 119 16.56 -9.03 -5.59
C THR A 119 17.85 -8.86 -6.41
N GLY A 120 17.75 -8.38 -7.65
CA GLY A 120 18.86 -8.35 -8.61
C GLY A 120 19.17 -9.69 -9.29
N GLU A 121 18.56 -10.80 -8.85
CA GLU A 121 18.85 -12.15 -9.32
C GLU A 121 17.60 -12.88 -9.83
N THR A 122 17.78 -13.98 -10.58
CA THR A 122 16.65 -14.88 -10.86
C THR A 122 16.45 -15.83 -9.68
N PRO A 123 15.24 -16.40 -9.47
CA PRO A 123 14.97 -17.28 -8.34
C PRO A 123 15.96 -18.45 -8.22
N MET A 124 16.27 -19.11 -9.35
CA MET A 124 17.21 -20.22 -9.39
C MET A 124 18.66 -19.82 -9.12
N ARG A 125 19.06 -18.60 -9.53
CA ARG A 125 20.40 -18.08 -9.20
C ARG A 125 20.48 -17.75 -7.72
N TYR A 126 19.44 -17.12 -7.19
CA TYR A 126 19.32 -16.76 -5.78
C TYR A 126 19.47 -17.97 -4.84
N LEU A 127 18.82 -19.10 -5.15
CA LEU A 127 18.96 -20.35 -4.37
C LEU A 127 20.37 -20.94 -4.41
N ARG A 128 21.18 -20.64 -5.44
CA ARG A 128 22.54 -21.15 -5.58
C ARG A 128 23.57 -20.25 -4.89
N THR A 129 23.36 -18.94 -4.94
CA THR A 129 24.28 -17.91 -4.40
C THR A 129 24.05 -17.68 -2.92
N CYS A 130 22.78 -17.71 -2.49
CA CYS A 130 22.40 -17.52 -1.10
C CYS A 130 22.31 -18.91 -0.43
N LYS A 131 23.30 -19.25 0.41
CA LYS A 131 23.12 -20.34 1.38
C LYS A 131 22.09 -19.88 2.41
N VAL A 132 20.81 -19.93 2.06
CA VAL A 132 19.72 -19.65 2.98
C VAL A 132 19.67 -20.83 3.95
N THR A 133 20.44 -20.73 5.04
CA THR A 133 20.21 -21.52 6.25
C THR A 133 19.08 -20.81 6.97
N LEU A 134 17.88 -21.39 6.94
CA LEU A 134 16.82 -21.06 7.90
C LEU A 134 17.13 -21.73 9.24
#